data_AF-A0A529TXW3-F1
#
_entry.id   AF-A0A529TXW3-F1
#
_cell.length_a   1.000
_cell.length_b   1.000
_cell.length_c   1.000
_cell.angle_alpha   90.00
_cell.angle_beta   90.00
_cell.angle_gamma   90.00
#
_symmetry.space_group_name_H-M   'P 1'
#
loop_
_entity.id
_entity.type
_entity.pdbx_description
1 polymer ?
#
loop_
_entity_poly.entity_id
_entity_poly.type
_entity_poly.pdbx_seq_one_letter_code
_entity_poly.pdbx_strand_id
1 'polypeptide(L)' 'HMPKNTGTGVVLAVFSMALGFGLIWYMWWLAALSFVCLIATAIGHTFNYHRDFDIPAAEVAQTEEARTALLAAEGARA' A
#
# COMPACT_ATOMS: atom_id res chain seq x y z
N HIS A 1 10.85 3.82 12.90
CA HIS A 1 9.52 3.95 12.29
C HIS A 1 9.57 3.95 10.77
N MET A 2 9.01 2.92 10.15
CA MET A 2 8.68 2.86 8.73
C MET A 2 7.16 2.70 8.54
N PRO A 3 6.57 3.34 7.51
CA PRO A 3 5.16 3.14 7.19
C PRO A 3 4.95 1.77 6.54
N LYS A 4 3.87 1.09 6.93
CA LYS A 4 3.42 -0.19 6.38
C LYS A 4 2.85 0.00 4.97
N ASN A 5 2.98 -1.04 4.16
CA ASN A 5 2.25 -1.13 2.90
C ASN A 5 0.74 -1.12 3.15
N THR A 6 -0.01 -0.42 2.29
CA THR A 6 -1.47 -0.41 2.35
C THR A 6 -2.07 -0.73 0.98
N GLY A 7 -2.97 -1.72 0.96
CA GLY A 7 -3.73 -2.09 -0.24
C GLY A 7 -4.88 -1.12 -0.56
N THR A 8 -5.10 -0.09 0.26
CA THR A 8 -6.27 0.79 0.11
C THR A 8 -6.29 1.53 -1.23
N GLY A 9 -5.13 1.85 -1.82
CA GLY A 9 -5.08 2.45 -3.16
C GLY A 9 -5.76 1.59 -4.23
N VAL A 10 -5.55 0.27 -4.19
CA VAL A 10 -6.18 -0.68 -5.13
C VAL A 10 -7.69 -0.74 -4.92
N VAL A 11 -8.12 -0.76 -3.66
CA VAL A 11 -9.55 -0.78 -3.31
C VAL A 11 -10.26 0.48 -3.83
N LEU A 12 -9.68 1.66 -3.62
CA LEU A 12 -10.23 2.92 -4.12
C LEU A 12 -10.27 2.97 -5.66
N ALA A 13 -9.25 2.44 -6.33
CA ALA A 13 -9.21 2.38 -7.79
C ALA A 13 -10.35 1.53 -8.35
N VAL A 14 -10.62 0.36 -7.76
CA VAL A 14 -11.72 -0.53 -8.17
C VAL A 14 -13.09 0.16 -8.02
N PHE A 15 -13.34 0.81 -6.89
CA PHE A 15 -14.58 1.57 -6.70
C PHE A 15 -14.71 2.77 -7.65
N SER A 16 -13.59 3.45 -7.95
CA SER A 16 -13.58 4.56 -8.90
C SER A 16 -13.87 4.09 -10.33
N MET A 17 -13.34 2.94 -10.72
CA MET A 17 -13.62 2.29 -12.01
C MET A 17 -15.11 1.91 -12.11
N ALA A 18 -15.66 1.27 -11.07
CA ALA A 18 -17.07 0.88 -11.03
C ALA A 18 -18.02 2.10 -11.08
N LEU A 19 -17.66 3.19 -10.38
CA LEU A 19 -18.37 4.46 -10.43
C LEU A 19 -18.36 5.05 -11.85
N GLY A 20 -17.20 5.12 -12.50
CA GLY A 20 -17.08 5.61 -13.88
C GLY A 20 -17.89 4.79 -14.87
N PHE A 21 -17.83 3.46 -14.77
CA PHE A 21 -18.66 2.56 -15.58
C PHE A 21 -20.15 2.80 -15.37
N GLY A 22 -20.58 2.96 -14.11
CA GLY A 22 -21.97 3.22 -13.77
C GLY A 22 -22.49 4.56 -14.31
N LEU A 23 -21.67 5.60 -14.30
CA LEU A 23 -22.01 6.92 -14.85
C LEU A 23 -22.10 6.91 -16.39
N ILE A 24 -21.21 6.19 -17.07
CA ILE A 24 -21.19 6.12 -18.55
C ILE A 24 -22.42 5.38 -19.09
N TRP A 25 -22.79 4.27 -18.45
CA TRP A 25 -23.89 3.40 -18.90
C TRP A 25 -25.25 3.72 -18.25
N TYR A 26 -25.37 4.86 -17.56
CA TYR A 26 -26.60 5.25 -16.84
C TYR A 26 -27.08 4.22 -15.81
N MET A 27 -26.18 3.43 -15.24
CA MET A 27 -26.48 2.46 -14.19
C MET A 27 -26.48 3.15 -12.82
N TRP A 28 -27.55 3.89 -12.54
CA TRP A 28 -27.65 4.72 -11.33
C TRP A 28 -27.47 3.96 -10.01
N TRP A 29 -27.94 2.70 -9.94
CA TRP A 29 -27.75 1.87 -8.75
C TRP A 29 -26.26 1.55 -8.50
N LEU A 30 -25.51 1.26 -9.57
CA LEU A 30 -24.08 0.94 -9.49
C LEU A 30 -23.27 2.20 -9.16
N ALA A 31 -23.64 3.34 -9.74
CA ALA A 31 -23.01 4.62 -9.45
C ALA A 31 -23.21 5.01 -7.97
N ALA A 32 -24.44 4.94 -7.46
CA ALA A 32 -24.74 5.24 -6.06
C ALA A 32 -23.99 4.29 -5.10
N LEU A 33 -24.02 2.98 -5.37
CA LEU A 33 -23.34 1.99 -4.55
C LEU A 33 -21.81 2.19 -4.54
N SER A 34 -21.21 2.37 -5.71
CA SER A 34 -19.76 2.58 -5.84
C SER A 34 -19.30 3.87 -5.17
N PHE A 35 -20.11 4.94 -5.26
CA PHE A 35 -19.83 6.20 -4.59
C PHE A 35 -19.85 6.06 -3.06
N VAL A 36 -20.88 5.39 -2.51
CA VAL A 36 -20.97 5.12 -1.07
C VAL A 36 -19.78 4.28 -0.59
N CYS A 37 -19.42 3.21 -1.32
CA CYS A 37 -18.27 2.37 -0.99
C CYS A 37 -16.95 3.13 -1.02
N LEU A 38 -16.77 4.04 -1.99
CA LEU A 38 -15.58 4.88 -2.11
C LEU A 38 -15.45 5.81 -0.89
N ILE A 39 -16.53 6.50 -0.52
CA ILE A 39 -16.55 7.39 0.65
C ILE A 39 -16.32 6.61 1.95
N ALA A 40 -17.00 5.48 2.15
CA ALA A 40 -16.85 4.65 3.33
C ALA A 40 -15.39 4.13 3.47
N THR A 41 -14.77 3.72 2.37
CA THR A 41 -13.37 3.27 2.35
C THR A 41 -12.40 4.41 2.64
N ALA A 42 -12.63 5.60 2.06
CA ALA A 42 -11.81 6.77 2.31
C ALA A 42 -11.85 7.20 3.79
N ILE A 43 -13.06 7.23 4.38
CA ILE A 43 -13.24 7.54 5.81
C ILE A 43 -12.56 6.48 6.68
N GLY A 44 -12.84 5.19 6.43
CA GLY A 44 -12.25 4.09 7.19
C GLY A 44 -10.71 4.09 7.14
N HIS A 45 -10.12 4.40 5.98
CA HIS A 45 -8.66 4.51 5.89
C HIS A 45 -8.10 5.71 6.65
N THR A 46 -8.78 6.86 6.62
CA THR A 46 -8.31 8.07 7.28
C THR A 46 -8.14 7.84 8.80
N PHE A 47 -8.97 6.99 9.40
CA PHE A 47 -8.87 6.60 10.81
C PHE A 47 -7.98 5.37 11.07
N ASN A 48 -7.19 4.90 10.10
CA ASN A 48 -6.28 3.78 10.33
C ASN A 48 -5.01 4.23 11.06
N TYR A 49 -5.00 4.09 12.39
CA TYR A 49 -3.90 4.45 13.29
C TYR A 49 -2.75 3.41 13.35
N HIS A 50 -2.87 2.25 12.70
CA HIS A 50 -1.83 1.21 12.67
C HIS A 50 -0.95 1.30 11.41
N ARG A 51 -0.48 2.50 11.08
CA ARG A 51 0.25 2.76 9.84
C ARG A 51 1.73 2.43 9.89
N ASP A 52 2.32 2.27 11.08
CA ASP A 52 3.77 2.25 11.22
C ASP A 52 4.27 0.97 11.94
N PHE A 53 5.52 0.62 11.69
CA PHE A 53 6.26 -0.40 12.44
C PHE A 53 7.68 0.08 12.72
N ASP A 54 8.30 -0.50 13.74
CA ASP A 54 9.70 -0.29 14.05
C ASP A 54 10.52 -1.49 13.64
N ILE A 55 11.63 -1.21 12.95
CA ILE A 55 12.64 -2.21 12.61
C ILE A 55 13.66 -2.21 13.75
N PRO A 56 13.88 -3.34 14.45
CA PRO A 56 14.85 -3.42 15.52
C PRO A 56 16.27 -3.25 15.00
N ALA A 57 17.13 -2.57 15.78
CA ALA A 57 18.52 -2.30 15.39
C ALA A 57 19.34 -3.56 15.09
N ALA A 58 19.02 -4.69 15.75
CA ALA A 58 19.66 -5.97 15.49
C ALA A 58 19.42 -6.52 14.07
N GLU A 59 18.23 -6.26 13.51
CA GLU A 59 17.87 -6.69 12.15
C GLU A 59 18.58 -5.83 11.09
N VAL A 60 18.74 -4.53 11.37
CA VAL A 60 19.54 -3.62 10.55
C VAL A 60 21.01 -4.06 10.52
N ALA A 61 21.59 -4.37 11.68
CA ALA A 61 22.99 -4.80 11.78
C ALA A 61 23.26 -6.08 10.98
N GLN A 62 22.40 -7.11 11.09
CA GLN A 62 22.54 -8.34 10.31
C GLN A 62 22.41 -8.09 8.81
N THR A 63 21.47 -7.24 8.38
CA THR A 63 21.26 -6.94 6.96
C THR A 63 22.47 -6.22 6.36
N GLU A 64 23.06 -5.27 7.08
CA GLU A 64 24.25 -4.53 6.65
C GLU A 64 25.52 -5.40 6.68
N GLU A 65 25.68 -6.29 7.65
CA GLU A 65 26.77 -7.28 7.68
C GLU A 65 26.70 -8.23 6.47
N ALA A 66 25.51 -8.74 6.16
CA ALA A 66 25.30 -9.58 4.98
C ALA A 66 25.63 -8.83 3.68
N ARG A 67 25.19 -7.57 3.56
CA ARG A 67 25.54 -6.69 2.42
C ARG A 67 27.05 -6.49 2.31
N THR A 68 27.73 -6.24 3.43
CA THR A 68 29.18 -6.03 3.49
C THR A 68 29.96 -7.28 3.05
N ALA A 69 29.52 -8.46 3.48
CA ALA A 69 30.11 -9.73 3.06
C ALA A 69 29.96 -9.98 1.54
N LEU A 70 28.80 -9.65 0.97
CA LEU A 70 28.57 -9.75 -0.47
C LEU A 70 29.47 -8.80 -1.26
N LEU A 71 29.62 -7.55 -0.83
CA LEU A 71 30.50 -6.57 -1.47
C LEU A 71 31.98 -6.97 -1.40
N ALA A 72 32.43 -7.52 -0.27
CA ALA A 72 33.78 -8.04 -0.14
C ALA A 72 34.04 -9.21 -1.10
N ALA A 73 33.07 -10.12 -1.25
CA ALA A 73 33.16 -11.23 -2.19
C ALA A 73 33.11 -10.80 -3.66
N GLU A 74 32.41 -9.71 -3.99
CA GLU A 74 32.39 -9.13 -5.34
C GLU A 74 33.68 -8.36 -5.66
N GLY A 75 34.20 -7.59 -4.71
CA GLY A 75 35.51 -6.92 -4.85
C GLY A 75 36.69 -7.88 -4.95
N ALA A 76 36.59 -9.07 -4.35
CA ALA A 76 37.60 -10.13 -4.50
C ALA A 76 37.50 -10.89 -5.85
N ARG A 77 36.45 -10.66 -6.65
CA ARG A 77 36.27 -11.23 -8.00
C ARG A 77 36.75 -10.30 -9.11
N ALA A 78 37.02 -9.03 -8.82
CA ALA A 78 37.58 -8.04 -9.74
C ALA A 78 39.11 -8.04 -9.67
#